data_AF-A0A3G2HSE9-F1
#
_entry.id   AF-A0A3G2HSE9-F1
#
_cell.length_a   1.000
_cell.length_b   1.000
_cell.length_c   1.000
_cell.angle_alpha   90.00
_cell.angle_beta   90.00
_cell.angle_gamma   90.00
#
_symmetry.space_group_name_H-M   'P 1'
#
loop_
_entity.id
_entity.type
_entity.pdbx_description
1 polymer ?
#
loop_
_entity_poly.entity_id
_entity_poly.type
_entity_poly.pdbx_seq_one_letter_code
_entity_poly.pdbx_strand_id
1 'polypeptide(L)'
;MRLWRVSGTPWEYHGQTTCWFNSRTPGIAVFHASPLAAVCARLVHQPRNTPESLSPDERLYSIIVTQRQVQAAYVSRCWYDNLKETRSLVAAWRLQTLCPVLKVPARDGQHQYLVNLRFPSLDHIPVRLDERHPFARSVRKARDFLHEGSDWLVLP
;
A
#
# COMPACT_ATOMS: atom_id res chain seq x y z
N MET A 1 -8.81 11.62 -2.92
CA MET A 1 -8.11 11.08 -1.74
C MET A 1 -6.63 10.89 -2.06
N ARG A 2 -5.79 10.89 -1.03
CA ARG A 2 -4.34 10.67 -1.16
C ARG A 2 -4.01 9.29 -0.63
N LEU A 3 -3.23 8.51 -1.38
CA LEU A 3 -2.78 7.19 -1.00
C LEU A 3 -1.26 7.18 -0.88
N TRP A 4 -0.73 6.32 -0.02
CA TRP A 4 0.66 6.37 0.43
C TRP A 4 1.36 5.03 0.30
N ARG A 5 2.65 5.04 -0.01
CA ARG A 5 3.48 3.84 -0.12
C ARG A 5 4.92 4.15 0.26
N VAL A 6 5.59 3.20 0.92
CA VAL A 6 7.05 3.20 1.09
C VAL A 6 7.66 2.22 0.08
N SER A 7 8.57 2.70 -0.76
CA SER A 7 9.26 1.89 -1.77
C SER A 7 10.51 2.59 -2.30
N GLY A 8 11.36 1.88 -3.05
CA GLY A 8 12.52 2.48 -3.73
C GLY A 8 12.13 3.24 -5.00
N THR A 9 11.04 2.81 -5.66
CA THR A 9 10.43 3.54 -6.79
C THR A 9 8.91 3.63 -6.62
N PRO A 10 8.23 4.64 -7.17
CA PRO A 10 6.79 4.83 -6.91
C PRO A 10 5.92 3.68 -7.42
N TRP A 11 6.37 3.05 -8.51
CA TRP A 11 5.66 1.95 -9.18
C TRP A 11 6.38 0.61 -9.01
N GLU A 12 7.21 0.48 -7.97
CA GLU A 12 7.98 -0.74 -7.74
C GLU A 12 7.06 -1.96 -7.71
N TYR A 13 7.39 -2.98 -8.48
CA TYR A 13 6.67 -4.24 -8.40
C TYR A 13 7.17 -5.01 -7.19
N HIS A 14 6.27 -5.29 -6.23
CA HIS A 14 6.60 -6.30 -5.23
C HIS A 14 6.25 -7.68 -5.81
N GLY A 15 7.28 -8.52 -5.99
CA GLY A 15 7.12 -9.96 -6.22
C GLY A 15 6.53 -10.71 -5.02
N GLN A 16 5.80 -10.02 -4.14
CA GLN A 16 5.28 -10.54 -2.89
C GLN A 16 3.96 -11.26 -3.15
N THR A 17 3.85 -12.47 -2.58
CA THR A 17 2.58 -13.18 -2.53
C THR A 17 1.76 -12.65 -1.37
N THR A 18 0.56 -12.18 -1.67
CA THR A 18 -0.46 -11.76 -0.71
C THR A 18 -1.70 -12.66 -0.83
N CYS A 19 -2.70 -12.43 0.01
CA CYS A 19 -4.02 -13.05 -0.19
C CYS A 19 -4.70 -12.53 -1.48
N TRP A 20 -4.38 -11.33 -1.94
CA TRP A 20 -4.99 -10.68 -3.11
C TRP A 20 -4.34 -11.08 -4.44
N PHE A 21 -3.04 -11.32 -4.47
CA PHE A 21 -2.29 -11.65 -5.68
C PHE A 21 -1.05 -12.48 -5.35
N ASN A 22 -0.52 -13.21 -6.33
CA ASN A 22 0.71 -14.00 -6.16
C ASN A 22 1.90 -13.31 -6.84
N SER A 23 3.12 -13.81 -6.59
CA SER A 23 4.36 -13.31 -7.20
C SER A 23 4.39 -13.37 -8.74
N ARG A 24 3.50 -14.15 -9.37
CA ARG A 24 3.33 -14.24 -10.83
C ARG A 24 2.27 -13.28 -11.36
N THR A 25 1.70 -12.41 -10.52
CA THR A 25 0.68 -11.43 -10.90
C THR A 25 1.38 -10.08 -11.11
N PRO A 26 1.98 -9.82 -12.28
CA PRO A 26 2.79 -8.63 -12.50
C PRO A 26 1.94 -7.37 -12.42
N GLY A 27 2.56 -6.27 -12.00
CA GLY A 27 1.99 -4.93 -12.20
C GLY A 27 0.89 -4.55 -11.22
N ILE A 28 1.00 -4.96 -9.95
CA ILE A 28 0.17 -4.43 -8.86
C ILE A 28 1.09 -3.75 -7.86
N ALA A 29 0.77 -2.50 -7.51
CA ALA A 29 1.37 -1.79 -6.39
C ALA A 29 0.38 -1.68 -5.24
N VAL A 30 0.87 -1.76 -4.00
CA VAL A 30 0.03 -1.63 -2.79
C VAL A 30 0.25 -0.25 -2.18
N PHE A 31 -0.86 0.44 -1.91
CA PHE A 31 -0.89 1.72 -1.22
C PHE A 31 -1.84 1.67 -0.01
N HIS A 32 -1.68 2.64 0.88
CA HIS A 32 -2.41 2.75 2.14
C HIS A 32 -3.07 4.12 2.29
N ALA A 33 -4.09 4.21 3.15
CA ALA A 33 -4.84 5.44 3.38
C ALA A 33 -4.03 6.54 4.08
N SER A 34 -2.97 6.17 4.82
CA SER A 34 -2.14 7.12 5.58
C SER A 34 -0.64 6.81 5.43
N PRO A 35 0.23 7.83 5.62
CA PRO A 35 1.68 7.65 5.68
C PRO A 35 2.11 6.59 6.70
N LEU A 36 1.53 6.63 7.91
CA LEU A 36 1.84 5.71 8.99
C LEU A 36 1.51 4.26 8.60
N ALA A 37 0.34 4.02 8.02
CA ALA A 37 -0.05 2.69 7.56
C ALA A 37 0.91 2.15 6.49
N ALA A 38 1.41 3.00 5.60
CA ALA A 38 2.40 2.61 4.60
C ALA A 38 3.75 2.22 5.23
N VAL A 39 4.21 2.97 6.24
CA VAL A 39 5.44 2.64 6.98
C VAL A 39 5.27 1.34 7.75
N CYS A 40 4.19 1.18 8.52
CA CYS A 40 3.92 -0.04 9.28
C CYS A 40 3.83 -1.26 8.38
N ALA A 41 3.09 -1.18 7.26
CA ALA A 41 2.99 -2.27 6.30
C ALA A 41 4.35 -2.65 5.71
N ARG A 42 5.23 -1.67 5.46
CA ARG A 42 6.58 -1.95 4.99
C ARG A 42 7.44 -2.64 6.06
N LEU A 43 7.35 -2.19 7.31
CA LEU A 43 8.11 -2.74 8.43
C LEU A 43 7.74 -4.19 8.75
N VAL A 44 6.47 -4.57 8.63
CA VAL A 44 5.99 -5.97 8.84
C VAL A 44 6.69 -6.98 7.91
N HIS A 45 7.21 -6.51 6.78
CA HIS A 45 7.93 -7.34 5.81
C HIS A 45 9.45 -7.27 5.96
N GLN A 46 9.95 -6.58 7.00
CA GLN A 46 11.37 -6.50 7.30
C GLN A 46 11.78 -7.51 8.36
N PRO A 47 13.01 -8.07 8.31
CA PRO A 47 13.44 -9.14 9.21
C PRO A 47 13.34 -8.81 10.71
N ARG A 48 13.47 -7.53 11.08
CA ARG A 48 13.47 -7.08 12.48
C ARG A 48 12.24 -6.26 12.86
N ASN A 49 11.34 -5.96 11.92
CA ASN A 49 10.19 -5.06 12.12
C ASN A 49 10.54 -3.69 12.74
N THR A 50 11.81 -3.30 12.68
CA THR A 50 12.33 -2.09 13.32
C THR A 50 12.56 -0.99 12.28
N PRO A 51 12.38 0.30 12.62
CA PRO A 51 12.63 1.41 11.70
C PRO A 51 14.02 1.37 11.03
N GLU A 52 15.02 0.83 11.72
CA GLU A 52 16.39 0.68 11.23
C GLU A 52 16.53 -0.37 10.09
N SER A 53 15.48 -1.15 9.81
CA SER A 53 15.45 -2.11 8.71
C SER A 53 14.95 -1.53 7.38
N LEU A 54 14.50 -0.28 7.35
CA LEU A 54 14.18 0.39 6.10
C LEU A 54 15.45 0.72 5.33
N SER A 55 15.45 0.44 4.03
CA SER A 55 16.61 0.71 3.18
C SER A 55 16.79 2.23 3.01
N PRO A 56 18.05 2.72 2.95
CA PRO A 56 18.32 4.13 2.70
C PRO A 56 17.85 4.62 1.32
N ASP A 57 17.52 3.71 0.41
CA ASP A 57 16.95 4.05 -0.90
C ASP A 57 15.42 4.16 -0.87
N GLU A 58 14.78 3.75 0.22
CA GLU A 58 13.33 3.82 0.35
C GLU A 58 12.87 5.25 0.60
N ARG A 59 11.73 5.57 -0.01
CA ARG A 59 11.10 6.88 0.03
C ARG A 59 9.62 6.72 0.28
N LEU A 60 9.02 7.76 0.86
CA LEU A 60 7.57 7.83 1.01
C LEU A 60 6.98 8.50 -0.23
N TYR A 61 6.21 7.75 -0.99
CA TYR A 61 5.47 8.25 -2.13
C TYR A 61 4.00 8.44 -1.78
N SER A 62 3.37 9.43 -2.40
CA SER A 62 1.94 9.59 -2.41
C SER A 62 1.40 9.74 -3.82
N ILE A 63 0.17 9.26 -4.02
CA ILE A 63 -0.60 9.47 -5.23
C ILE A 63 -1.94 10.13 -4.89
N ILE A 64 -2.47 10.92 -5.82
CA ILE A 64 -3.79 11.52 -5.68
C ILE A 64 -4.74 10.79 -6.63
N VAL A 65 -5.81 10.23 -6.07
CA VAL A 65 -6.86 9.54 -6.83
C VAL A 65 -8.23 10.10 -6.49
N THR A 66 -9.10 10.19 -7.47
CA THR A 66 -10.50 10.57 -7.29
C THR A 66 -11.33 9.35 -6.86
N GLN A 67 -12.51 9.56 -6.26
CA GLN A 67 -13.40 8.45 -5.89
C GLN A 67 -13.83 7.64 -7.13
N ARG A 68 -13.95 8.28 -8.30
CA ARG A 68 -14.29 7.62 -9.57
C ARG A 68 -13.21 6.68 -10.08
N GLN A 69 -11.98 6.83 -9.61
CA GLN A 69 -10.85 5.98 -9.97
C GLN A 69 -10.70 4.77 -9.02
N VAL A 70 -11.57 4.66 -8.01
CA VAL A 70 -11.48 3.64 -6.97
C VAL A 70 -12.74 2.78 -6.97
N GLN A 71 -12.54 1.49 -7.18
CA GLN A 71 -13.56 0.47 -7.02
C GLN A 71 -13.43 -0.15 -5.62
N ALA A 72 -14.53 -0.28 -4.89
CA ALA A 72 -14.55 -1.05 -3.65
C ALA A 72 -14.72 -2.54 -3.95
N ALA A 73 -13.88 -3.38 -3.37
CA ALA A 73 -14.05 -4.82 -3.43
C ALA A 73 -15.21 -5.24 -2.52
N TYR A 74 -16.08 -6.10 -3.03
CA TYR A 74 -17.11 -6.78 -2.24
C TYR A 74 -16.65 -8.21 -2.01
N VAL A 75 -16.41 -8.56 -0.75
CA VAL A 75 -15.93 -9.89 -0.35
C VAL A 75 -16.72 -10.42 0.83
N SER A 76 -16.73 -11.74 0.99
CA SER A 76 -17.36 -12.44 2.09
C SER A 76 -16.70 -12.11 3.44
N ARG A 77 -17.38 -12.42 4.56
CA ARG A 77 -16.82 -12.19 5.91
C ARG A 77 -15.53 -12.98 6.15
N CYS A 78 -15.40 -14.16 5.55
CA CYS A 78 -14.24 -15.05 5.70
C CYS A 78 -13.24 -14.93 4.54
N TRP A 79 -13.21 -13.77 3.88
CA TRP A 79 -12.37 -13.52 2.70
C TRP A 79 -10.89 -13.87 2.91
N TYR A 80 -10.37 -13.66 4.12
CA TYR A 80 -8.94 -13.81 4.43
C TYR A 80 -8.45 -15.24 4.20
N ASP A 81 -9.27 -16.24 4.53
CA ASP A 81 -8.94 -17.67 4.36
C ASP A 81 -9.33 -18.18 2.97
N ASN A 82 -10.15 -17.42 2.23
CA ASN A 82 -10.63 -17.80 0.90
C ASN A 82 -9.76 -17.19 -0.22
N LEU A 83 -8.56 -17.77 -0.41
CA LEU A 83 -7.63 -17.32 -1.46
C LEU A 83 -8.20 -17.38 -2.88
N LYS A 84 -9.17 -18.26 -3.13
CA LYS A 84 -9.83 -18.36 -4.43
C LYS A 84 -10.67 -17.10 -4.69
N GLU A 85 -11.50 -16.70 -3.73
CA GLU A 85 -12.33 -15.50 -3.82
C GLU A 85 -11.49 -14.24 -4.04
N THR A 86 -10.51 -14.00 -3.18
CA THR A 86 -9.68 -12.78 -3.22
C THR A 86 -8.89 -12.66 -4.52
N ARG A 87 -8.27 -13.75 -4.98
CA ARG A 87 -7.47 -13.76 -6.22
C ARG A 87 -8.33 -13.69 -7.46
N SER A 88 -9.48 -14.38 -7.48
CA SER A 88 -10.43 -14.29 -8.60
C SER A 88 -11.00 -12.88 -8.74
N LEU A 89 -11.30 -12.20 -7.63
CA LEU A 89 -11.75 -10.82 -7.64
C LEU A 89 -10.70 -9.88 -8.26
N VAL A 90 -9.44 -9.98 -7.81
CA VAL A 90 -8.35 -9.15 -8.34
C VAL A 90 -8.09 -9.45 -9.82
N ALA A 91 -8.13 -10.72 -10.22
CA ALA A 91 -8.00 -11.10 -11.63
C ALA A 91 -9.11 -10.48 -12.48
N ALA A 92 -10.37 -10.57 -12.03
CA ALA A 92 -11.51 -9.99 -12.74
C ALA A 92 -11.42 -8.46 -12.84
N TRP A 93 -11.11 -7.77 -11.74
CA TRP A 93 -10.92 -6.31 -11.71
C TRP A 93 -9.87 -5.86 -12.74
N ARG A 94 -8.74 -6.57 -12.85
CA ARG A 94 -7.68 -6.22 -13.80
C ARG A 94 -8.11 -6.35 -15.26
N LEU A 95 -8.99 -7.29 -15.58
CA LEU A 95 -9.50 -7.51 -16.93
C LEU A 95 -10.53 -6.45 -17.34
N GLN A 96 -11.27 -5.89 -16.38
CA GLN A 96 -12.34 -4.93 -16.66
C GLN A 96 -11.83 -3.53 -17.03
N THR A 97 -10.63 -3.14 -16.61
CA THR A 97 -10.01 -1.82 -16.92
C THR A 97 -10.90 -0.60 -16.62
N LEU A 98 -11.85 -0.73 -15.69
CA LEU A 98 -12.78 0.35 -15.35
C LEU A 98 -12.19 1.35 -14.35
N CYS A 99 -11.49 0.84 -13.33
CA CYS A 99 -10.89 1.65 -12.27
C CYS A 99 -9.42 1.27 -12.10
N PRO A 100 -8.49 2.24 -12.05
CA PRO A 100 -7.07 1.96 -11.81
C PRO A 100 -6.76 1.48 -10.39
N VAL A 101 -7.67 1.71 -9.44
CA VAL A 101 -7.48 1.36 -8.03
C VAL A 101 -8.61 0.47 -7.53
N LEU A 102 -8.24 -0.59 -6.82
CA LEU A 102 -9.15 -1.45 -6.07
C LEU A 102 -8.92 -1.28 -4.57
N LYS A 103 -9.93 -0.81 -3.85
CA LYS A 103 -9.94 -0.73 -2.38
C LYS A 103 -10.35 -2.08 -1.82
N VAL A 104 -9.47 -2.70 -1.05
CA VAL A 104 -9.66 -4.04 -0.47
C VAL A 104 -9.54 -3.98 1.06
N PRO A 105 -10.22 -4.87 1.80
CA PRO A 105 -10.04 -4.96 3.25
C PRO A 105 -8.64 -5.46 3.61
N ALA A 106 -8.15 -5.01 4.76
CA ALA A 106 -6.93 -5.49 5.39
C ALA A 106 -7.26 -6.18 6.72
N ARG A 107 -6.34 -7.03 7.20
CA ARG A 107 -6.56 -7.88 8.39
C ARG A 107 -6.68 -7.07 9.69
N ASP A 108 -6.09 -5.88 9.73
CA ASP A 108 -6.15 -4.91 10.82
C ASP A 108 -7.48 -4.13 10.86
N GLY A 109 -8.47 -4.50 10.03
CA GLY A 109 -9.75 -3.81 9.91
C GLY A 109 -9.69 -2.53 9.07
N GLN A 110 -8.50 -2.16 8.58
CA GLN A 110 -8.32 -1.03 7.68
C GLN A 110 -8.47 -1.46 6.22
N HIS A 111 -8.04 -0.60 5.30
CA HIS A 111 -8.10 -0.85 3.87
C HIS A 111 -6.72 -0.73 3.23
N GLN A 112 -6.48 -1.59 2.25
CA GLN A 112 -5.39 -1.49 1.29
C GLN A 112 -5.95 -1.05 -0.07
N TYR A 113 -5.08 -0.44 -0.87
CA TYR A 113 -5.42 0.06 -2.19
C TYR A 113 -4.47 -0.56 -3.20
N LEU A 114 -5.00 -1.43 -4.04
CA LEU A 114 -4.26 -2.09 -5.10
C LEU A 114 -4.31 -1.21 -6.34
N VAL A 115 -3.15 -0.82 -6.87
CA VAL A 115 -3.05 0.00 -8.08
C VAL A 115 -2.58 -0.87 -9.23
N ASN A 116 -3.35 -0.89 -10.33
CA ASN A 116 -3.00 -1.63 -11.54
C ASN A 116 -1.98 -0.83 -12.35
N LEU A 117 -0.71 -1.26 -12.31
CA LEU A 117 0.38 -0.61 -13.03
C LEU A 117 0.31 -0.79 -14.55
N ARG A 118 -0.62 -1.61 -15.04
CA ARG A 118 -0.90 -1.77 -16.48
C ARG A 118 -2.11 -0.97 -16.93
N PHE A 119 -2.63 -0.08 -16.09
CA PHE A 119 -3.77 0.74 -16.46
C PHE A 119 -3.34 1.76 -17.53
N PRO A 120 -4.07 1.90 -18.66
CA PRO A 120 -3.65 2.73 -19.80
C PRO A 120 -3.39 4.20 -19.49
N SER A 121 -3.94 4.73 -18.39
CA SER A 121 -3.75 6.12 -17.95
C SER A 121 -3.07 6.23 -16.60
N LEU A 122 -2.20 5.27 -16.25
CA LEU A 122 -1.42 5.33 -15.01
C LEU A 122 -0.58 6.61 -14.93
N ASP A 123 -0.01 7.06 -16.05
CA ASP A 123 0.82 8.26 -16.12
C ASP A 123 0.05 9.55 -15.78
N HIS A 124 -1.28 9.52 -15.83
CA HIS A 124 -2.12 10.64 -15.40
C HIS A 124 -2.36 10.67 -13.88
N ILE A 125 -1.92 9.65 -13.13
CA ILE A 125 -1.99 9.63 -11.67
C ILE A 125 -0.75 10.34 -11.12
N PRO A 126 -0.90 11.54 -10.53
CA PRO A 126 0.26 12.31 -10.08
C PRO A 126 0.93 11.61 -8.90
N VAL A 127 2.22 11.33 -9.05
CA VAL A 127 3.09 10.85 -7.98
C VAL A 127 3.79 12.03 -7.34
N ARG A 128 3.80 12.06 -6.01
CA ARG A 128 4.55 13.03 -5.20
C ARG A 128 5.46 12.30 -4.24
N LEU A 129 6.73 12.67 -4.25
CA LEU A 129 7.69 12.28 -3.22
C LEU A 129 7.48 13.17 -1.99
N ASP A 130 7.38 12.56 -0.82
CA ASP A 130 7.44 13.29 0.45
C ASP A 130 8.89 13.35 0.93
N GLU A 131 9.56 14.47 0.64
CA GLU A 131 10.96 14.71 1.02
C GLU A 131 11.15 14.94 2.53
N ARG A 132 10.06 15.15 3.28
CA ARG A 132 10.13 15.40 4.73
C ARG A 132 10.41 14.12 5.51
N HIS A 133 10.34 12.96 4.88
CA HIS A 133 10.45 11.64 5.53
C HIS A 133 11.82 11.02 5.22
N PRO A 134 12.83 11.21 6.09
CA PRO A 134 14.18 10.80 5.81
C PRO A 134 14.41 9.40 6.40
N PHE A 135 13.84 8.37 5.80
CA PHE A 135 14.22 6.99 6.15
C PHE A 135 15.74 6.81 6.03
N ALA A 136 16.36 7.51 5.07
CA ALA A 136 17.79 7.53 4.81
C ALA A 136 18.67 8.31 5.79
N ARG A 137 18.15 9.26 6.59
CA ARG A 137 19.02 10.22 7.32
C ARG A 137 18.79 10.33 8.83
N SER A 138 17.75 9.74 9.41
CA SER A 138 17.63 9.75 10.86
C SER A 138 16.66 8.70 11.39
N VAL A 139 17.22 7.65 11.99
CA VAL A 139 16.49 6.65 12.80
C VAL A 139 15.60 7.34 13.85
N ARG A 140 16.10 8.43 14.46
CA ARG A 140 15.35 9.25 15.40
C ARG A 140 14.11 9.84 14.75
N LYS A 141 14.19 10.42 13.54
CA LYS A 141 13.01 10.97 12.85
C LYS A 141 11.99 9.92 12.43
N ALA A 142 12.42 8.71 12.05
CA ALA A 142 11.50 7.61 11.77
C ALA A 142 10.76 7.15 13.04
N ARG A 143 11.48 7.10 14.17
CA ARG A 143 10.91 6.79 15.49
C ARG A 143 9.97 7.89 15.98
N ASP A 144 10.38 9.15 15.86
CA ASP A 144 9.59 10.33 16.21
C ASP A 144 8.31 10.36 15.36
N PHE A 145 8.38 10.08 14.06
CA PHE A 145 7.20 9.99 13.18
C PHE A 145 6.25 8.85 13.57
N LEU A 146 6.78 7.68 13.93
CA LEU A 146 5.95 6.60 14.47
C LEU A 146 5.28 7.06 15.78
N HIS A 147 6.01 7.73 16.67
CA HIS A 147 5.50 8.23 17.96
C HIS A 147 4.49 9.38 17.82
N GLU A 148 4.72 10.38 16.96
CA GLU A 148 3.78 11.46 16.63
C GLU A 148 2.49 10.89 16.02
N GLY A 149 2.63 9.82 15.25
CA GLY A 149 1.51 9.04 14.76
C GLY A 149 0.94 8.04 15.77
N SER A 150 1.46 7.94 17.00
CA SER A 150 1.06 6.97 18.04
C SER A 150 0.13 7.54 19.11
N ASP A 151 -0.31 8.79 19.00
CA ASP A 151 -1.21 9.39 20.00
C ASP A 151 -2.54 8.63 20.15
N TRP A 152 -2.90 7.78 19.19
CA TRP A 152 -4.04 6.86 19.25
C TRP A 152 -3.73 5.47 19.84
N LEU A 153 -2.45 5.14 20.09
CA LEU A 153 -2.00 3.90 20.74
C LEU A 153 -1.96 4.02 22.27
N VAL A 154 -2.12 5.23 22.82
CA VAL A 154 -2.51 5.40 24.22
C VAL A 154 -4.00 5.09 24.31
N LEU A 155 -4.33 3.84 24.62
CA LEU A 155 -5.67 3.51 25.10
C LEU A 155 -5.92 4.32 26.38
N PRO A 156 -7.11 4.94 26.56
CA PRO A 156 -7.53 5.42 27.86
C PRO A 156 -7.63 4.27 28.87
#